data_AF-A0A327NWB7-F1
#
_entry.id   AF-A0A327NWB7-F1
#
_cell.length_a   1.000
_cell.length_b   1.000
_cell.length_c   1.000
_cell.angle_alpha   90.00
_cell.angle_beta   90.00
_cell.angle_gamma   90.00
#
_symmetry.space_group_name_H-M   'P 1'
#
loop_
_entity.id
_entity.type
_entity.pdbx_description
1 polymer ?
#
loop_
_entity_poly.entity_id
_entity_poly.type
_entity_poly.pdbx_seq_one_letter_code
_entity_poly.pdbx_strand_id
1 'polypeptide(L)' 'MATYTQQLEDFIQDVLISIHANIRDLKEKRTFADPEEYDYIDGRLFSYGEMLAILRASAVDTGIEPKQLGL' A
#
# COMPACT_ATOMS: atom_id res chain seq x y z
N MET A 1 -8.22 -11.57 25.17
CA MET A 1 -8.28 -11.95 23.74
C MET A 1 -8.61 -10.77 22.82
N ALA A 2 -9.39 -9.77 23.24
CA ALA A 2 -9.69 -8.58 22.41
C ALA A 2 -8.46 -7.76 21.97
N THR A 3 -7.37 -7.76 22.75
CA THR A 3 -6.18 -6.94 22.50
C THR A 3 -5.40 -7.36 21.25
N TYR A 4 -5.36 -8.66 20.94
CA TYR A 4 -4.55 -9.16 19.82
C TYR A 4 -5.16 -8.81 18.47
N THR A 5 -6.48 -8.92 18.35
CA THR A 5 -7.21 -8.52 17.13
C THR A 5 -7.03 -7.03 16.85
N GLN A 6 -7.18 -6.17 17.87
CA GLN A 6 -6.96 -4.73 17.71
C GLN A 6 -5.52 -4.41 17.28
N GLN A 7 -4.53 -5.05 17.92
CA GLN A 7 -3.12 -4.85 17.55
C GLN A 7 -2.81 -5.26 16.09
N LEU A 8 -3.47 -6.31 15.59
CA LEU A 8 -3.33 -6.73 14.19
C LEU A 8 -4.02 -5.77 13.24
N GLU A 9 -5.20 -5.26 13.59
CA GLU A 9 -5.91 -4.24 12.80
C GLU A 9 -5.08 -2.95 12.70
N ASP A 10 -4.57 -2.45 13.83
CA ASP A 10 -3.71 -1.27 13.89
C ASP A 10 -2.46 -1.47 13.04
N PHE A 11 -1.83 -2.65 13.14
CA PHE A 11 -0.65 -3.00 12.34
C PHE A 11 -0.96 -3.00 10.83
N ILE A 12 -2.06 -3.62 10.41
CA ILE A 12 -2.45 -3.64 8.99
C ILE A 12 -2.74 -2.23 8.48
N GLN A 13 -3.43 -1.41 9.28
CA GLN A 13 -3.71 -0.02 8.93
C GLN A 13 -2.41 0.79 8.79
N ASP A 14 -1.46 0.66 9.71
CA ASP A 14 -0.16 1.33 9.63
C ASP A 14 0.63 0.94 8.38
N VAL A 15 0.60 -0.35 8.01
CA VAL A 15 1.22 -0.84 6.77
C VAL A 15 0.57 -0.20 5.54
N LEU A 16 -0.76 -0.17 5.48
CA LEU A 16 -1.49 0.43 4.36
C LEU A 16 -1.24 1.93 4.24
N ILE A 17 -1.29 2.65 5.36
CA ILE A 17 -0.95 4.09 5.44
C ILE A 17 0.47 4.31 4.90
N SER A 18 1.42 3.49 5.33
CA SER A 18 2.81 3.60 4.88
C SER A 18 2.96 3.35 3.38
N ILE A 19 2.26 2.36 2.81
CA ILE A 19 2.26 2.11 1.37
C ILE A 19 1.69 3.30 0.61
N HIS A 20 0.53 3.82 1.03
CA HIS A 20 -0.11 4.97 0.37
C HIS A 20 0.74 6.25 0.47
N ALA A 21 1.39 6.48 1.61
CA ALA A 21 2.32 7.59 1.79
C ALA A 21 3.50 7.48 0.82
N ASN A 22 4.14 6.30 0.73
CA ASN A 22 5.25 6.08 -0.20
C ASN A 22 4.82 6.25 -1.67
N ILE A 23 3.62 5.80 -2.05
CA ILE A 23 3.09 6.02 -3.41
C ILE A 23 2.94 7.51 -3.70
N ARG A 24 2.34 8.28 -2.77
CA ARG A 24 2.16 9.73 -2.94
C ARG A 24 3.51 10.41 -3.09
N ASP A 25 4.44 10.14 -2.18
CA ASP A 25 5.75 10.78 -2.15
C ASP A 25 6.57 10.43 -3.41
N LEU A 26 6.47 9.21 -3.93
CA LEU A 26 7.09 8.82 -5.20
C LEU A 26 6.46 9.52 -6.42
N LYS A 27 5.14 9.70 -6.44
CA LYS A 27 4.46 10.47 -7.50
C LYS A 27 4.89 11.93 -7.49
N GLU A 28 5.03 12.53 -6.31
CA GLU A 28 5.56 13.87 -6.15
C GLU A 28 7.01 13.94 -6.62
N LYS A 29 7.87 13.01 -6.18
CA LYS A 29 9.27 12.93 -6.61
C LYS A 29 9.40 12.83 -8.14
N ARG A 30 8.57 12.01 -8.79
CA ARG A 30 8.56 11.84 -10.26
C ARG A 30 8.40 13.15 -11.02
N THR A 31 7.70 14.13 -10.45
CA THR A 31 7.41 15.43 -11.08
C THR A 31 8.67 16.28 -11.27
N PHE A 32 9.68 16.08 -10.41
CA PHE A 32 10.92 16.87 -10.40
C PHE A 32 12.18 16.03 -10.62
N ALA A 33 12.03 14.71 -10.82
CA ALA A 33 13.13 13.79 -10.99
C ALA A 33 13.76 13.93 -12.38
N ASP A 34 15.06 13.63 -12.45
CA ASP A 34 15.76 13.54 -13.73
C ASP A 34 15.28 12.31 -14.51
N PRO A 35 15.30 12.32 -15.85
CA PRO A 35 14.80 11.20 -16.67
C PRO A 35 15.45 9.85 -16.33
N GLU A 36 16.71 9.86 -15.90
CA GLU A 36 17.47 8.68 -15.49
C GLU A 36 16.96 8.04 -14.17
N GLU A 37 16.17 8.76 -13.36
CA GLU A 37 15.53 8.22 -12.16
C GLU A 37 14.13 7.62 -12.43
N TYR A 38 13.54 7.85 -13.62
CA TYR A 38 12.15 7.48 -13.90
C TYR A 38 11.90 5.97 -13.79
N ASP A 39 12.77 5.15 -14.36
CA ASP A 39 12.62 3.69 -14.33
C ASP A 39 12.62 3.16 -12.89
N TYR A 40 13.45 3.73 -12.02
CA TYR A 40 13.47 3.36 -10.60
C TYR A 40 12.18 3.76 -9.89
N ILE A 41 11.70 4.99 -10.11
CA ILE A 41 10.47 5.49 -9.49
C ILE A 41 9.26 4.70 -9.98
N ASP A 42 9.15 4.47 -11.28
CA ASP A 42 8.06 3.73 -11.90
C ASP A 42 8.06 2.26 -11.47
N GLY A 43 9.24 1.64 -11.36
CA GLY A 43 9.37 0.28 -10.80
C GLY A 43 8.89 0.17 -9.34
N ARG A 44 9.18 1.18 -8.50
CA ARG A 44 8.67 1.21 -7.12
C ARG A 44 7.17 1.46 -7.05
N LEU A 45 6.65 2.38 -7.86
CA LEU A 45 5.21 2.63 -7.96
C LEU A 45 4.45 1.38 -8.40
N PHE A 46 4.97 0.67 -9.40
CA PHE A 46 4.43 -0.61 -9.84
C PHE A 46 4.40 -1.63 -8.70
N SER A 47 5.52 -1.80 -8.00
CA SER A 47 5.64 -2.75 -6.88
C SER A 47 4.64 -2.47 -5.75
N TYR A 48 4.43 -1.21 -5.39
CA TYR A 48 3.41 -0.85 -4.41
C TYR A 48 1.99 -1.10 -4.90
N GLY A 49 1.72 -0.89 -6.19
CA GLY A 49 0.45 -1.25 -6.81
C GLY A 49 0.15 -2.75 -6.72
N GLU A 50 1.13 -3.59 -7.03
CA GLU A 50 1.01 -5.06 -6.93
C GLU A 50 0.74 -5.50 -5.47
N MET A 51 1.44 -4.90 -4.51
CA MET A 51 1.20 -5.17 -3.09
C MET A 51 -0.24 -4.87 -2.67
N LEU A 52 -0.78 -3.71 -3.07
CA LEU A 52 -2.19 -3.36 -2.78
C LEU A 52 -3.16 -4.32 -3.49
N ALA A 53 -2.86 -4.73 -4.71
CA ALA A 53 -3.69 -5.70 -5.45
C ALA A 53 -3.71 -7.06 -4.74
N ILE A 54 -2.57 -7.55 -4.26
CA ILE A 54 -2.46 -8.80 -3.48
C ILE A 54 -3.26 -8.71 -2.18
N LEU A 55 -3.14 -7.60 -1.45
CA LEU A 55 -3.87 -7.39 -0.20
C LEU A 55 -5.39 -7.34 -0.45
N ARG A 56 -5.82 -6.67 -1.51
CA ARG A 56 -7.23 -6.62 -1.93
C ARG A 56 -7.76 -8.01 -2.30
N ALA A 57 -7.01 -8.80 -3.08
CA ALA A 57 -7.39 -10.16 -3.42
C ALA A 57 -7.50 -11.04 -2.16
N SER A 58 -6.51 -10.96 -1.28
CA SER A 58 -6.48 -11.70 -0.01
C SER A 58 -7.66 -11.34 0.90
N ALA A 59 -8.03 -10.05 0.97
CA ALA A 59 -9.20 -9.61 1.72
C ALA A 59 -10.50 -10.24 1.17
N VAL A 60 -10.68 -10.24 -0.15
CA VAL A 60 -11.84 -10.89 -0.80
C VAL A 60 -11.87 -12.39 -0.49
N ASP A 61 -10.75 -13.08 -0.65
CA ASP A 61 -10.64 -14.54 -0.43
C ASP A 61 -10.91 -14.94 1.03
N THR A 62 -10.68 -14.03 1.97
CA THR A 62 -10.94 -14.23 3.41
C THR A 62 -12.31 -13.71 3.86
N GLY A 63 -13.14 -13.22 2.93
CA GLY A 63 -14.48 -12.71 3.21
C GLY A 63 -14.52 -11.32 3.85
N ILE A 64 -13.42 -10.57 3.78
CA ILE A 64 -13.30 -9.19 4.27
C ILE A 64 -13.59 -8.24 3.11
N GLU A 65 -14.47 -7.26 3.32
CA GLU A 65 -14.73 -6.23 2.30
C GLU A 65 -13.50 -5.30 2.21
N PRO A 66 -12.79 -5.20 1.07
CA PRO A 66 -11.53 -4.45 0.99
C PRO A 66 -11.66 -2.97 1.37
N LYS A 67 -12.81 -2.35 1.09
CA LYS A 67 -13.09 -0.95 1.45
C LYS A 67 -13.01 -0.70 2.95
N GLN A 68 -13.33 -1.69 3.78
CA GLN A 68 -13.27 -1.58 5.24
C GLN A 68 -11.81 -1.52 5.74
N LEU A 69 -10.86 -2.04 4.95
CA LEU A 69 -9.43 -1.97 5.21
C LEU A 69 -8.76 -0.74 4.57
N GLY A 70 -9.49 0.05 3.77
CA GLY A 70 -8.91 1.15 2.99
C GLY A 70 -8.20 0.69 1.71
N LEU A 71 -8.48 -0.53 1.24
CA LEU A 71 -7.86 -1.17 0.08
C LEU A 71 -8.55 -0.91 -1.26
#